data_AF-A0AAU9DEG6-F1
#
_entry.id   AF-A0AAU9DEG6-F1
#
_cell.length_a   1.000
_cell.length_b   1.000
_cell.length_c   1.000
_cell.angle_alpha   90.00
_cell.angle_beta   90.00
_cell.angle_gamma   90.00
#
_symmetry.space_group_name_H-M   'P 1'
#
loop_
_entity.id
_entity.type
_entity.pdbx_description
1 polymer ?
#
loop_
_entity_poly.entity_id
_entity_poly.type
_entity_poly.pdbx_seq_one_letter_code
_entity_poly.pdbx_strand_id
1 'polypeptide(L)'
;MSKYDELTQTEHDKRIESENVEQTMRKVRQLQESYDEHFQRANRFFEEIGFEFRGSDQSNIFNSMREDQARQARNTRQRFSDYETNLRSMNRKLETELDEVVAAKKQALREESQ
;
A
#
# COMPACT_ATOMS: atom_id res chain seq x y z
N MET A 1 1.50 -22.98 30.47
CA MET A 1 0.85 -23.15 29.15
C MET A 1 1.58 -24.27 28.43
N SER A 2 0.88 -25.08 27.64
CA SER A 2 1.56 -25.99 26.72
C SER A 2 2.20 -25.19 25.59
N LYS A 3 3.29 -25.71 25.02
CA LYS A 3 3.91 -25.22 23.77
C LYS A 3 2.87 -25.10 22.64
N TYR A 4 1.87 -25.99 22.61
CA TYR A 4 0.77 -25.93 21.67
C TYR A 4 -0.15 -24.72 21.89
N ASP A 5 -0.44 -24.37 23.14
CA ASP A 5 -1.27 -23.21 23.48
C ASP A 5 -0.58 -21.90 23.07
N GLU A 6 0.73 -21.80 23.33
CA GLU A 6 1.56 -20.65 22.95
C GLU A 6 1.61 -20.46 21.42
N LEU A 7 1.79 -21.56 20.68
CA LEU A 7 1.76 -21.54 19.23
C LEU A 7 0.38 -21.23 18.66
N THR A 8 -0.70 -21.64 19.35
CA THR A 8 -2.07 -21.31 18.95
C THR A 8 -2.37 -19.83 19.14
N GLN A 9 -1.91 -19.22 20.24
CA GLN A 9 -2.00 -17.78 20.42
C GLN A 9 -1.19 -17.03 19.36
N THR A 10 0.03 -17.49 19.08
CA THR A 10 0.90 -16.91 18.04
C THR A 10 0.24 -16.98 16.65
N GLU A 11 -0.39 -18.11 16.31
CA GLU A 11 -1.14 -18.25 15.06
C GLU A 11 -2.29 -17.24 14.98
N HIS A 12 -3.04 -17.09 16.07
CA HIS A 12 -4.15 -16.14 16.15
C HIS A 12 -3.69 -14.70 15.94
N ASP A 13 -2.64 -14.28 16.65
CA ASP A 13 -2.10 -12.92 16.56
C ASP A 13 -1.59 -12.63 15.14
N LYS A 14 -0.90 -13.59 14.51
CA LYS A 14 -0.41 -13.46 13.12
C LYS A 14 -1.55 -13.40 12.09
N ARG A 15 -2.65 -14.12 12.31
CA ARG A 15 -3.84 -14.03 11.45
C ARG A 15 -4.48 -12.64 11.52
N ILE A 16 -4.59 -12.07 12.72
CA ILE A 16 -5.07 -10.69 12.91
C ILE A 16 -4.14 -9.71 12.18
N GLU A 17 -2.83 -9.88 12.28
CA GLU A 17 -1.86 -9.04 11.57
C GLU A 17 -2.02 -9.14 10.05
N SER A 18 -2.20 -10.36 9.52
CA SER A 18 -2.45 -10.60 8.09
C SER A 18 -3.73 -9.90 7.62
N GLU A 19 -4.82 -10.02 8.36
CA GLU A 19 -6.08 -9.34 8.05
C GLU A 19 -5.91 -7.80 8.04
N ASN A 20 -5.14 -7.26 8.99
CA ASN A 20 -4.82 -5.83 9.04
C ASN A 20 -4.01 -5.37 7.83
N VAL A 21 -3.03 -6.16 7.39
CA VAL A 21 -2.26 -5.89 6.16
C VAL A 21 -3.18 -5.88 4.95
N GLU A 22 -4.06 -6.87 4.80
CA GLU A 22 -5.02 -6.93 3.69
C GLU A 22 -6.01 -5.77 3.69
N GLN A 23 -6.52 -5.37 4.86
CA GLN A 23 -7.35 -4.18 5.00
C GLN A 23 -6.60 -2.91 4.61
N THR A 24 -5.33 -2.80 5.00
CA THR A 24 -4.47 -1.66 4.66
C THR A 24 -4.22 -1.60 3.15
N MET A 25 -3.96 -2.75 2.50
CA MET A 25 -3.83 -2.84 1.04
C MET A 25 -5.09 -2.34 0.32
N ARG A 26 -6.28 -2.72 0.81
CA ARG A 26 -7.56 -2.23 0.25
C ARG A 26 -7.68 -0.71 0.38
N LYS A 27 -7.34 -0.13 1.53
CA LYS A 27 -7.36 1.32 1.75
C LYS A 27 -6.36 2.05 0.85
N VAL A 28 -5.15 1.51 0.68
CA VAL A 28 -4.13 2.09 -0.22
C VAL A 28 -4.63 2.14 -1.65
N ARG A 29 -5.27 1.06 -2.15
CA ARG A 29 -5.86 1.05 -3.49
C ARG A 29 -6.96 2.10 -3.65
N GLN A 30 -7.86 2.20 -2.70
CA GLN A 30 -8.93 3.23 -2.72
C GLN A 30 -8.35 4.65 -2.73
N LEU A 31 -7.30 4.91 -1.94
CA LEU A 31 -6.61 6.21 -1.95
C LEU A 31 -5.93 6.49 -3.28
N GLN A 32 -5.33 5.47 -3.91
CA GLN A 32 -4.70 5.61 -5.22
C GLN A 32 -5.73 5.91 -6.31
N GLU A 33 -6.86 5.20 -6.33
CA GLU A 33 -7.97 5.44 -7.26
C GLU A 33 -8.52 6.86 -7.11
N SER A 34 -8.81 7.28 -5.88
CA SER A 34 -9.27 8.64 -5.58
C SER A 34 -8.24 9.68 -6.01
N TYR A 35 -6.95 9.44 -5.74
CA TYR A 35 -5.87 10.33 -6.16
C TYR A 35 -5.80 10.47 -7.69
N ASP A 36 -5.89 9.36 -8.42
CA ASP A 36 -5.85 9.36 -9.88
C ASP A 36 -7.04 10.12 -10.48
N GLU A 37 -8.24 10.00 -9.90
CA GLU A 37 -9.39 10.82 -10.30
C GLU A 37 -9.14 12.32 -10.08
N HIS A 38 -8.64 12.70 -8.91
CA HIS A 38 -8.32 14.09 -8.60
C HIS A 38 -7.24 14.65 -9.52
N PHE A 39 -6.20 13.86 -9.81
CA PHE A 39 -5.13 14.23 -10.73
C PHE A 39 -5.65 14.44 -12.15
N GLN A 40 -6.53 13.56 -12.65
CA GLN A 40 -7.16 13.75 -13.95
C GLN A 40 -8.01 15.03 -14.02
N ARG A 41 -8.78 15.34 -12.97
CA ARG A 41 -9.55 16.60 -12.88
C ARG A 41 -8.64 17.81 -12.90
N ALA A 42 -7.55 17.78 -12.13
CA ALA A 42 -6.56 18.85 -12.11
C ALA A 42 -5.89 19.04 -13.48
N ASN A 43 -5.52 17.95 -14.17
CA ASN A 43 -4.96 18.06 -15.52
C ASN A 43 -5.92 18.69 -16.52
N ARG A 44 -7.19 18.30 -16.50
CA ARG A 44 -8.21 18.95 -17.35
C ARG A 44 -8.31 20.45 -17.08
N PHE A 45 -8.30 20.84 -15.80
CA PHE A 45 -8.29 22.25 -15.42
C PHE A 45 -7.08 22.99 -16.01
N PHE A 46 -5.86 22.43 -15.91
CA PHE A 46 -4.67 23.04 -16.53
C PHE A 46 -4.77 23.09 -18.06
N GLU A 47 -5.36 22.09 -18.71
CA GLU A 47 -5.57 22.11 -20.17
C GLU A 47 -6.56 23.20 -20.60
N GLU A 48 -7.65 23.38 -19.85
CA GLU A 48 -8.70 24.37 -20.10
C GLU A 48 -8.16 25.80 -19.96
N ILE A 49 -7.52 26.12 -18.82
CA ILE A 49 -7.01 27.47 -18.59
C ILE A 49 -5.73 27.76 -19.39
N GLY A 50 -5.01 26.72 -19.81
CA GLY A 50 -3.70 26.88 -20.47
C GLY A 50 -3.76 27.66 -21.78
N PHE A 51 -4.92 27.73 -22.43
CA PHE A 51 -5.13 28.60 -23.59
C PHE A 51 -5.05 30.09 -23.26
N GLU A 52 -5.51 30.51 -22.08
CA GLU A 52 -5.49 31.91 -21.63
C GLU A 52 -4.08 32.41 -21.35
N PHE A 53 -3.15 31.49 -21.06
CA PHE A 53 -1.74 31.80 -20.78
C PHE A 53 -0.83 31.67 -22.00
N ARG A 54 -1.36 31.35 -23.20
CA ARG A 54 -0.52 31.25 -24.41
C ARG A 54 -0.14 32.64 -24.91
N GLY A 55 1.17 32.89 -24.99
CA GLY A 55 1.70 34.16 -25.49
C GLY A 55 1.49 35.33 -24.53
N SER A 56 1.04 35.09 -23.29
CA SER A 56 0.99 36.09 -22.24
C SER A 56 2.31 36.14 -21.46
N ASP A 57 2.58 37.26 -20.80
CA ASP A 57 3.74 37.42 -19.91
C ASP A 57 3.77 36.39 -18.76
N GLN A 58 2.61 35.78 -18.46
CA GLN A 58 2.44 34.78 -17.41
C GLN A 58 2.64 33.33 -17.91
N SER A 59 2.91 33.12 -19.20
CA SER A 59 3.06 31.77 -19.78
C SER A 59 4.14 30.93 -19.07
N ASN A 60 5.25 31.54 -18.71
CA ASN A 60 6.34 30.87 -17.99
C ASN A 60 5.94 30.41 -16.58
N ILE A 61 5.16 31.23 -15.87
CA ILE A 61 4.66 30.91 -14.53
C ILE A 61 3.68 29.74 -14.61
N PHE A 62 2.76 29.79 -15.58
CA PHE A 62 1.79 28.73 -15.82
C PHE A 62 2.49 27.39 -16.15
N ASN A 63 3.49 27.40 -17.04
CA ASN A 63 4.23 26.19 -17.40
C ASN A 63 4.98 25.61 -16.20
N SER A 64 5.61 26.45 -15.38
CA SER A 64 6.28 26.03 -14.14
C SER A 64 5.31 25.36 -13.15
N MET A 65 4.11 25.93 -12.95
CA MET A 65 3.08 25.32 -12.09
C MET A 65 2.64 23.95 -12.60
N ARG A 66 2.48 23.80 -13.93
CA ARG A 66 2.10 22.53 -14.56
C ARG A 66 3.21 21.48 -14.41
N GLU A 67 4.46 21.86 -14.59
CA GLU A 67 5.61 20.98 -14.39
C GLU A 67 5.73 20.53 -12.93
N ASP A 68 5.52 21.45 -11.99
CA ASP A 68 5.50 21.18 -10.56
C ASP A 68 4.39 20.19 -10.18
N GLN A 69 3.17 20.39 -10.69
CA GLN A 69 2.06 19.47 -10.50
C GLN A 69 2.39 18.07 -11.06
N ALA A 70 2.95 17.99 -12.26
CA ALA A 70 3.35 16.71 -12.87
C ALA A 70 4.47 16.02 -12.09
N ARG A 71 5.43 16.77 -11.54
CA ARG A 71 6.48 16.25 -10.66
C ARG A 71 5.88 15.71 -9.37
N GLN A 72 5.01 16.45 -8.70
CA GLN A 72 4.33 15.99 -7.49
C GLN A 72 3.51 14.72 -7.75
N ALA A 73 2.83 14.64 -8.89
CA ALA A 73 2.06 13.46 -9.26
C ALA A 73 2.90 12.20 -9.45
N ARG A 74 4.05 12.32 -10.11
CA ARG A 74 5.01 11.22 -10.23
C ARG A 74 5.51 10.77 -8.85
N ASN A 75 5.86 11.71 -7.97
CA ASN A 75 6.33 11.40 -6.62
C ASN A 75 5.26 10.69 -5.79
N THR A 76 4.01 11.16 -5.85
CA THR A 76 2.90 10.54 -5.10
C THR A 76 2.59 9.14 -5.61
N ARG A 77 2.56 8.94 -6.94
CA ARG A 77 2.39 7.60 -7.53
C ARG A 77 3.52 6.65 -7.16
N GLN A 78 4.77 7.12 -7.15
CA GLN A 78 5.89 6.32 -6.69
C GLN A 78 5.69 5.88 -5.23
N ARG A 79 5.29 6.79 -4.35
CA ARG A 79 5.00 6.46 -2.95
C ARG A 79 3.91 5.40 -2.81
N PHE A 80 2.81 5.49 -3.57
CA PHE A 80 1.79 4.45 -3.59
C PHE A 80 2.37 3.09 -4.02
N SER A 81 3.19 3.06 -5.07
CA SER A 81 3.86 1.84 -5.54
C SER A 81 4.80 1.25 -4.47
N ASP A 82 5.54 2.09 -3.76
CA ASP A 82 6.45 1.67 -2.69
C ASP A 82 5.64 1.07 -1.52
N TYR A 83 4.54 1.72 -1.13
CA TYR A 83 3.64 1.20 -0.11
C TYR A 83 3.02 -0.14 -0.50
N GLU A 84 2.53 -0.29 -1.74
CA GLU A 84 1.99 -1.57 -2.20
C GLU A 84 3.05 -2.67 -2.17
N THR A 85 4.27 -2.37 -2.61
CA THR A 85 5.37 -3.32 -2.61
C THR A 85 5.69 -3.80 -1.20
N ASN A 86 5.77 -2.86 -0.25
CA ASN A 86 6.03 -3.16 1.15
C ASN A 86 4.91 -4.01 1.76
N LEU A 87 3.64 -3.66 1.53
CA LEU A 87 2.51 -4.42 2.06
C LEU A 87 2.45 -5.85 1.49
N ARG A 88 2.72 -6.02 0.18
CA ARG A 88 2.80 -7.36 -0.43
C ARG A 88 3.94 -8.18 0.16
N SER A 89 5.08 -7.55 0.43
CA SER A 89 6.22 -8.21 1.08
C SER A 89 5.88 -8.65 2.50
N MET A 90 5.25 -7.76 3.29
CA MET A 90 4.76 -8.08 4.64
C MET A 90 3.77 -9.24 4.61
N ASN A 91 2.81 -9.25 3.68
CA ASN A 91 1.82 -10.34 3.58
C ASN A 91 2.49 -11.70 3.32
N ARG A 92 3.42 -11.76 2.37
CA ARG A 92 4.18 -12.99 2.08
C ARG A 92 5.01 -13.48 3.28
N LYS A 93 5.57 -12.54 4.03
CA LYS A 93 6.32 -12.86 5.24
C LYS A 93 5.39 -13.47 6.30
N LEU A 94 4.21 -12.88 6.51
CA LEU A 94 3.21 -13.40 7.44
C LEU A 94 2.69 -14.77 7.02
N GLU A 95 2.46 -15.00 5.72
CA GLU A 95 2.10 -16.32 5.18
C GLU A 95 3.17 -17.37 5.53
N THR A 96 4.44 -17.03 5.31
CA THR A 96 5.58 -17.94 5.63
C THR A 96 5.64 -18.24 7.14
N GLU A 97 5.52 -17.20 7.98
CA GLU A 97 5.55 -17.36 9.44
C GLU A 97 4.35 -18.16 9.96
N LEU A 98 3.17 -18.04 9.34
CA LEU A 98 2.00 -18.85 9.67
C LEU A 98 2.24 -20.33 9.32
N ASP A 99 2.82 -20.62 8.17
CA ASP A 99 3.18 -21.99 7.78
C ASP A 99 4.18 -22.63 8.76
N GLU A 100 5.16 -21.85 9.21
CA GLU A 100 6.13 -22.26 10.23
C GLU A 100 5.45 -22.58 11.58
N VAL A 101 4.52 -21.73 12.02
CA VAL A 101 3.74 -21.97 13.25
C VAL A 101 2.90 -23.24 13.12
N VAL A 102 2.25 -23.47 11.98
CA VAL A 102 1.48 -24.69 11.73
C VAL A 102 2.37 -25.93 11.77
N ALA A 103 3.56 -25.88 11.18
CA ALA A 103 4.53 -26.98 11.26
C ALA A 103 4.97 -27.25 12.70
N ALA A 104 5.28 -26.19 13.46
CA ALA A 104 5.66 -26.29 14.87
C ALA A 104 4.54 -26.88 15.74
N LYS A 105 3.27 -26.51 15.50
CA LYS A 105 2.11 -27.08 16.21
C LYS A 105 1.98 -28.58 15.97
N LYS A 106 2.15 -29.02 14.72
CA LYS A 106 2.14 -30.45 14.38
C LYS A 106 3.25 -31.21 15.09
N GLN A 107 4.42 -30.61 15.22
CA GLN A 107 5.53 -31.21 15.96
C GLN A 107 5.25 -31.29 17.46
N ALA A 108 4.77 -30.20 18.08
CA ALA A 108 4.44 -30.17 19.50
C ALA A 108 3.40 -31.24 19.87
N LEU A 109 2.35 -31.42 19.04
CA LEU A 109 1.36 -32.48 19.24
C LEU A 109 1.96 -33.89 19.21
N ARG A 110 2.95 -34.13 18.34
CA ARG A 110 3.65 -35.43 18.28
C ARG A 110 4.51 -35.66 19.51
N GLU A 111 5.20 -34.63 19.98
CA GLU A 111 6.04 -34.65 21.19
C GLU A 111 5.19 -34.91 22.45
N GLU A 112 3.97 -34.36 22.52
CA GLU A 112 3.04 -34.58 23.64
C GLU A 112 2.30 -35.94 23.59
N SER A 113 2.29 -36.59 22.42
CA SER A 113 1.67 -37.91 22.23
C SER A 113 2.64 -39.08 22.44
N GLN A 114 3.89 -38.81 22.81
CA GLN A 114 4.95 -39.78 23.15
C GLN A 114 5.19 -39.82 24.65
#